data_AF-A0A972X216-F1
#
_entry.id   AF-A0A972X216-F1
#
_cell.length_a   1.000
_cell.length_b   1.000
_cell.length_c   1.000
_cell.angle_alpha   90.00
_cell.angle_beta   90.00
_cell.angle_gamma   90.00
#
_symmetry.space_group_name_H-M   'P 1'
#
loop_
_entity.id
_entity.type
_entity.pdbx_description
1 polymer ?
#
loop_
_entity_poly.entity_id
_entity_poly.type
_entity_poly.pdbx_seq_one_letter_code
_entity_poly.pdbx_strand_id
1 'polypeptide(L)'
;MKFFMLMLLVSSSFAGSAIPFHPPQSQALSCQESCQYFDTFEQKCDYRTQCVYDQKSSCMTHTSCEHWDNLQRECQYETKTTTCHVANPFVPAPQCKVSCQYWDNFENRCLYETRCEYNPPNCLATTQCVRWDTFNKVCLSEDKILFCP
;
A
#
# COMPACT_ATOMS: atom_id res chain seq x y z
N MET A 1 -5.01 -42.48 68.63
CA MET A 1 -4.86 -41.15 69.27
C MET A 1 -4.65 -40.16 68.12
N LYS A 2 -5.64 -39.43 67.60
CA LYS A 2 -6.55 -38.41 68.16
C LYS A 2 -5.82 -37.07 68.46
N PHE A 3 -5.88 -36.16 67.47
CA PHE A 3 -5.93 -34.68 67.52
C PHE A 3 -4.70 -33.87 68.05
N PHE A 4 -4.43 -32.59 67.76
CA PHE A 4 -5.00 -31.38 67.09
C PHE A 4 -3.72 -30.52 66.74
N MET A 5 -3.51 -29.81 65.59
CA MET A 5 -4.11 -28.55 65.10
C MET A 5 -3.15 -27.33 65.14
N LEU A 6 -3.38 -26.45 64.15
CA LEU A 6 -3.07 -25.01 64.04
C LEU A 6 -1.72 -24.63 63.37
N MET A 7 -1.67 -24.20 62.09
CA MET A 7 -2.03 -22.87 61.51
C MET A 7 -1.17 -21.73 62.11
N LEU A 8 -0.36 -20.92 61.40
CA LEU A 8 -0.63 -20.13 60.17
C LEU A 8 0.66 -19.45 59.60
N LEU A 9 0.60 -19.18 58.28
CA LEU A 9 1.14 -18.04 57.49
C LEU A 9 2.66 -17.82 57.38
N VAL A 10 3.19 -17.84 56.14
CA VAL A 10 3.41 -16.61 55.33
C VAL A 10 3.27 -16.95 53.83
N SER A 11 2.45 -16.14 53.17
CA SER A 11 2.10 -16.10 51.76
C SER A 11 3.22 -15.56 50.86
N SER A 12 3.45 -16.21 49.72
CA SER A 12 3.90 -15.52 48.49
C SER A 12 3.42 -16.31 47.26
N SER A 13 2.27 -15.90 46.76
CA SER A 13 1.69 -16.38 45.52
C SER A 13 2.47 -15.77 44.34
N PHE A 14 3.40 -16.52 43.75
CA PHE A 14 3.83 -16.24 42.38
C PHE A 14 2.80 -16.86 41.44
N ALA A 15 1.74 -16.09 41.16
CA ALA A 15 0.90 -16.32 40.00
C ALA A 15 1.76 -16.02 38.75
N GLY A 16 2.41 -17.05 38.22
CA GLY A 16 3.01 -17.01 36.89
C GLY A 16 1.90 -16.92 35.86
N SER A 17 1.44 -15.69 35.59
CA SER A 17 0.59 -15.39 34.46
C SER A 17 1.33 -15.82 33.20
N ALA A 18 0.83 -16.86 32.53
CA ALA A 18 1.23 -17.19 31.17
C ALA A 18 0.95 -15.96 30.31
N ILE A 19 2.00 -15.24 29.94
CA ILE A 19 1.93 -14.20 28.92
C ILE A 19 1.52 -14.94 27.64
N PRO A 20 0.37 -14.65 27.02
CA PRO A 20 0.09 -15.17 25.71
C PRO A 20 1.20 -14.65 24.80
N PHE A 21 1.99 -15.57 24.26
CA PHE A 21 2.98 -15.30 23.23
C PHE A 21 2.20 -14.78 22.02
N HIS A 22 2.03 -13.45 21.93
CA HIS A 22 1.66 -12.84 20.67
C HIS A 22 2.82 -13.13 19.72
N PRO A 23 2.56 -13.71 18.54
CA PRO A 23 3.58 -13.74 17.50
C PRO A 23 4.06 -12.30 17.27
N PRO A 24 5.35 -12.07 16.99
CA PRO A 24 5.84 -10.74 16.67
C PRO A 24 4.94 -10.20 15.56
N GLN A 25 4.29 -9.06 15.82
CA GLN A 25 3.49 -8.37 14.83
C GLN A 25 4.43 -8.03 13.68
N SER A 26 4.50 -8.90 12.67
CA SER A 26 4.93 -8.54 11.34
C SER A 26 4.09 -7.33 10.99
N GLN A 27 4.72 -6.17 10.79
CA GLN A 27 4.00 -4.96 10.42
C GLN A 27 3.25 -5.26 9.12
N ALA A 28 1.97 -5.56 9.25
CA ALA A 28 1.12 -5.82 8.12
C ALA A 28 1.14 -4.55 7.27
N LEU A 29 1.47 -4.70 5.99
CA LEU A 29 1.19 -3.67 4.99
C LEU A 29 -0.26 -3.22 5.22
N SER A 30 -0.43 -1.99 5.72
CA SER A 30 -1.74 -1.44 6.04
C SER A 30 -2.16 -0.53 4.90
N CYS A 31 -3.21 -0.91 4.19
CA CYS A 31 -3.88 -0.09 3.19
C CYS A 31 -5.30 0.12 3.64
N GLN A 32 -5.73 1.38 3.60
CA GLN A 32 -7.07 1.78 3.98
C GLN A 32 -7.81 2.26 2.75
N GLU A 33 -8.89 1.56 2.41
CA GLU A 33 -9.83 2.02 1.40
C GLU A 33 -10.66 3.17 1.96
N SER A 34 -10.83 4.22 1.15
CA SER A 34 -11.58 5.41 1.55
C SER A 34 -12.35 5.97 0.36
N CYS A 35 -13.38 6.75 0.65
CA CYS A 35 -14.06 7.50 -0.39
C CYS A 35 -13.19 8.68 -0.81
N GLN A 36 -12.70 8.67 -2.05
CA GLN A 36 -11.88 9.75 -2.58
C GLN A 36 -12.74 10.89 -3.13
N TYR A 37 -13.83 10.54 -3.83
CA TYR A 37 -14.78 11.49 -4.39
C TYR A 37 -16.17 11.17 -3.86
N PHE A 38 -16.67 12.05 -2.99
CA PHE A 38 -17.97 11.93 -2.33
C PHE A 38 -18.92 13.02 -2.81
N ASP A 39 -20.07 12.61 -3.34
CA ASP A 39 -21.16 13.50 -3.68
C ASP A 39 -21.94 13.85 -2.42
N THR A 40 -21.80 15.10 -1.97
CA THR A 40 -22.50 15.60 -0.79
C THR A 40 -24.00 15.82 -1.01
N PHE A 41 -24.44 15.99 -2.26
CA PHE A 41 -25.84 16.16 -2.60
C PHE A 41 -26.55 14.80 -2.62
N GLU A 42 -25.99 13.81 -3.30
CA GLU A 42 -26.52 12.44 -3.34
C GLU A 42 -26.16 11.61 -2.10
N GLN A 43 -25.29 12.13 -1.21
CA GLN A 43 -24.77 11.43 -0.04
C GLN A 43 -24.14 10.07 -0.40
N LYS A 44 -23.40 10.06 -1.51
CA LYS A 44 -22.89 8.85 -2.13
C LYS A 44 -21.41 8.97 -2.42
N CYS A 45 -20.68 7.87 -2.29
CA CYS A 45 -19.32 7.79 -2.78
C CYS A 45 -19.31 7.47 -4.28
N ASP A 46 -18.79 8.39 -5.09
CA ASP A 46 -18.68 8.19 -6.54
C ASP A 46 -17.40 7.44 -6.92
N TYR A 47 -16.33 7.61 -6.14
CA TYR A 47 -15.11 6.84 -6.32
C TYR A 47 -14.45 6.49 -5.00
N ARG A 48 -14.18 5.19 -4.82
CA ARG A 48 -13.56 4.60 -3.64
C ARG A 48 -12.20 4.06 -4.01
N THR A 49 -11.18 4.38 -3.20
CA THR A 49 -9.85 3.79 -3.37
C THR A 49 -9.87 2.30 -3.03
N GLN A 50 -8.99 1.52 -3.66
CA GLN A 50 -8.99 0.07 -3.53
C GLN A 50 -7.63 -0.45 -3.09
N CYS A 51 -7.64 -1.52 -2.30
CA CYS A 51 -6.44 -2.19 -1.82
C CYS A 51 -6.44 -3.65 -2.28
N VAL A 52 -5.38 -4.08 -2.97
CA VAL A 52 -5.20 -5.46 -3.43
C VAL A 52 -3.87 -6.01 -2.93
N TYR A 53 -3.91 -7.11 -2.19
CA TYR A 53 -2.72 -7.81 -1.71
C TYR A 53 -2.41 -9.03 -2.58
N ASP A 54 -1.18 -9.10 -3.10
CA ASP A 54 -0.65 -10.28 -3.79
C ASP A 54 0.21 -11.11 -2.85
N GLN A 55 -0.28 -12.32 -2.55
CA GLN A 55 0.39 -13.28 -1.67
C GLN A 55 1.71 -13.80 -2.25
N LYS A 56 1.87 -13.84 -3.58
CA LYS A 56 3.07 -14.41 -4.23
C LYS A 56 4.26 -13.48 -4.13
N SER A 57 4.03 -12.21 -4.42
CA SER A 57 5.06 -11.17 -4.35
C SER A 57 5.18 -10.55 -2.94
N SER A 58 4.23 -10.83 -2.04
CA SER A 58 4.07 -10.18 -0.74
C SER A 58 3.99 -8.65 -0.87
N CYS A 59 3.28 -8.19 -1.90
CA CYS A 59 3.09 -6.77 -2.20
C CYS A 59 1.63 -6.37 -2.10
N MET A 60 1.42 -5.10 -1.73
CA MET A 60 0.11 -4.48 -1.65
C MET A 60 0.04 -3.35 -2.66
N THR A 61 -1.03 -3.33 -3.47
CA THR A 61 -1.31 -2.29 -4.44
C THR A 61 -2.50 -1.47 -3.98
N HIS A 62 -2.32 -0.15 -3.88
CA HIS A 62 -3.37 0.82 -3.63
C HIS A 62 -3.72 1.56 -4.92
N THR A 63 -4.99 1.49 -5.32
CA THR A 63 -5.53 2.16 -6.52
C THR A 63 -6.31 3.40 -6.10
N SER A 64 -5.98 4.55 -6.70
CA SER A 64 -6.66 5.83 -6.48
C SER A 64 -6.86 6.59 -7.79
N CYS A 65 -7.87 7.45 -7.88
CA CYS A 65 -8.11 8.23 -9.07
C CYS A 65 -7.19 9.46 -9.14
N GLU A 66 -6.46 9.64 -10.24
CA GLU A 66 -5.56 10.79 -10.47
C GLU A 66 -6.22 11.88 -11.32
N HIS A 67 -6.96 11.49 -12.36
CA HIS A 67 -7.71 12.41 -13.20
C HIS A 67 -9.21 12.16 -13.05
N TRP A 68 -9.90 13.07 -12.36
CA TRP A 68 -11.34 13.00 -12.12
C TRP A 68 -12.10 13.99 -13.01
N ASP A 69 -13.13 13.51 -13.70
CA ASP A 69 -14.08 14.35 -14.42
C ASP A 69 -15.26 14.68 -13.50
N ASN A 70 -15.36 15.93 -13.09
CA ASN A 70 -16.44 16.40 -12.22
C ASN A 70 -17.81 16.45 -12.91
N LEU A 71 -17.85 16.66 -14.22
CA LEU A 71 -19.12 16.73 -14.96
C LEU A 71 -19.70 15.33 -15.17
N GLN A 72 -18.85 14.38 -15.58
CA GLN A 72 -19.27 12.99 -15.79
C GLN A 72 -19.30 12.17 -14.49
N ARG A 73 -18.70 12.69 -13.41
CA ARG A 73 -18.49 11.99 -12.14
C ARG A 73 -17.80 10.64 -12.35
N GLU A 74 -16.72 10.67 -13.12
CA GLU A 74 -15.98 9.47 -13.50
C GLU A 74 -14.48 9.69 -13.37
N CYS A 75 -13.78 8.62 -12.97
CA CYS A 75 -12.33 8.63 -13.01
C CYS A 75 -11.82 8.35 -14.42
N GLN A 76 -11.13 9.33 -15.00
CA GLN A 76 -10.52 9.24 -16.33
C GLN A 76 -9.17 8.51 -16.31
N TYR A 77 -8.48 8.50 -15.16
CA TYR A 77 -7.23 7.77 -15.01
C TYR A 77 -6.93 7.41 -13.56
N GLU A 78 -6.60 6.15 -13.34
CA GLU A 78 -6.23 5.61 -12.03
C GLU A 78 -4.71 5.53 -11.87
N THR A 79 -4.25 5.82 -10.66
CA THR A 79 -2.89 5.54 -10.21
C THR A 79 -2.87 4.26 -9.40
N LYS A 80 -1.76 3.52 -9.50
CA LYS A 80 -1.52 2.32 -8.70
C LYS A 80 -0.21 2.46 -7.96
N THR A 81 -0.25 2.42 -6.64
CA THR A 81 0.93 2.44 -5.79
C THR A 81 1.14 1.06 -5.20
N THR A 82 2.25 0.41 -5.55
CA THR A 82 2.62 -0.90 -5.04
C THR A 82 3.72 -0.77 -4.00
N THR A 83 3.52 -1.38 -2.83
CA THR A 83 4.51 -1.44 -1.75
C THR A 83 4.68 -2.89 -1.32
N CYS A 84 5.92 -3.39 -1.25
CA CYS A 84 6.18 -4.77 -0.85
C CYS A 84 6.63 -4.90 0.60
N HIS A 85 6.28 -6.03 1.20
CA HIS A 85 6.60 -6.30 2.60
C HIS A 85 8.10 -6.58 2.74
N VAL A 86 8.67 -6.09 3.83
CA VAL A 86 10.07 -6.31 4.18
C VAL A 86 10.14 -6.93 5.57
N ALA A 87 11.05 -7.89 5.75
CA ALA A 87 11.19 -8.58 7.04
C ALA A 87 11.74 -7.66 8.14
N ASN A 88 12.56 -6.67 7.76
CA ASN A 88 13.18 -5.73 8.68
C ASN A 88 12.41 -4.38 8.65
N PRO A 89 11.75 -3.97 9.74
CA PRO A 89 10.99 -2.72 9.80
C PRO A 89 11.86 -1.46 9.80
N PHE A 90 13.18 -1.58 9.96
CA PHE A 90 14.12 -0.45 9.87
C PHE A 90 14.57 -0.14 8.44
N VAL A 91 14.19 -1.00 7.49
CA VAL A 91 14.49 -0.84 6.07
C VAL A 91 13.25 -0.29 5.37
N PRO A 92 13.39 0.76 4.53
CA PRO A 92 12.26 1.27 3.78
C PRO A 92 11.73 0.18 2.84
N ALA A 93 10.42 -0.06 2.92
CA ALA A 93 9.74 -0.96 2.00
C ALA A 93 9.91 -0.44 0.56
N PRO A 94 10.25 -1.31 -0.41
CA PRO A 94 10.29 -0.93 -1.81
C PRO A 94 8.89 -0.49 -2.23
N GLN A 95 8.82 0.64 -2.92
CA GLN A 95 7.57 1.23 -3.39
C GLN A 95 7.72 1.66 -4.85
N CYS A 96 6.67 1.45 -5.63
CA CYS A 96 6.57 1.92 -7.00
C CYS A 96 5.19 2.51 -7.26
N LYS A 97 5.10 3.50 -8.14
CA LYS A 97 3.85 4.15 -8.54
C LYS A 97 3.70 4.10 -10.06
N VAL A 98 2.63 3.48 -10.54
CA VAL A 98 2.08 3.67 -11.89
C VAL A 98 1.20 4.91 -11.86
N SER A 99 1.57 5.92 -12.63
CA SER A 99 0.87 7.20 -12.77
C SER A 99 1.05 7.78 -14.16
N CYS A 100 0.13 8.64 -14.55
CA CYS A 100 0.26 9.33 -15.82
C CYS A 100 1.36 10.39 -15.73
N GLN A 101 2.35 10.33 -16.62
CA GLN A 101 3.40 11.34 -16.69
C GLN A 101 3.05 12.47 -17.65
N TYR A 102 2.38 12.12 -18.75
CA TYR A 102 2.02 13.08 -19.80
C TYR A 102 0.54 12.90 -20.12
N TRP A 103 -0.29 13.78 -19.56
CA TRP A 103 -1.73 13.80 -19.77
C TRP A 103 -2.10 14.69 -20.95
N ASP A 104 -2.98 14.20 -21.82
CA ASP A 104 -3.61 15.00 -22.86
C ASP A 104 -4.98 15.49 -22.39
N ASN A 105 -5.09 16.79 -22.13
CA ASN A 105 -6.35 17.41 -21.69
C ASN A 105 -7.40 17.52 -22.81
N PHE A 106 -6.99 17.47 -24.07
CA PHE A 106 -7.94 17.56 -25.18
C PHE A 106 -8.59 16.20 -25.44
N GLU A 107 -7.78 15.14 -25.42
CA GLU A 107 -8.26 13.77 -25.61
C GLU A 107 -8.68 13.08 -24.29
N ASN A 108 -8.46 13.72 -23.14
CA ASN A 108 -8.66 13.16 -21.80
C ASN A 108 -8.06 11.77 -21.64
N ARG A 109 -6.79 11.63 -22.01
CA ARG A 109 -6.08 10.35 -21.94
C ARG A 109 -4.64 10.52 -21.50
N CYS A 110 -4.10 9.46 -20.92
CA CYS A 110 -2.68 9.38 -20.67
C CYS A 110 -1.93 9.05 -21.97
N LEU A 111 -0.87 9.82 -22.28
CA LEU A 111 0.01 9.61 -23.42
C LEU A 111 1.21 8.73 -23.06
N TYR A 112 1.66 8.80 -21.81
CA TYR A 112 2.69 7.92 -21.29
C TYR A 112 2.54 7.78 -19.76
N GLU A 113 2.57 6.54 -19.30
CA GLU A 113 2.48 6.17 -17.89
C GLU A 113 3.80 5.55 -17.38
N THR A 114 4.10 5.78 -16.11
CA THR A 114 5.18 5.03 -15.45
C THR A 114 4.82 3.55 -15.38
N ARG A 115 5.83 2.69 -15.37
CA ARG A 115 5.64 1.25 -15.23
C ARG A 115 6.30 0.74 -13.96
N CYS A 116 5.63 -0.17 -13.29
CA CYS A 116 6.13 -0.90 -12.13
C CYS A 116 6.34 -2.36 -12.49
N GLU A 117 7.53 -2.87 -12.23
CA GLU A 117 7.87 -4.28 -12.43
C GLU A 117 8.35 -4.89 -11.11
N TYR A 118 7.78 -6.04 -10.75
CA TYR A 118 8.28 -6.81 -9.61
C TYR A 118 9.53 -7.58 -10.00
N ASN A 119 10.62 -7.33 -9.27
CA ASN A 119 11.90 -7.99 -9.45
C ASN A 119 12.19 -8.85 -8.21
N PRO A 120 12.06 -10.18 -8.30
CA PRO A 120 12.29 -11.05 -7.15
C PRO A 120 13.76 -11.03 -6.68
N PRO A 121 14.02 -11.17 -5.36
CA PRO A 121 13.04 -11.14 -4.27
C PRO A 121 12.79 -9.70 -3.78
N ASN A 122 11.51 -9.32 -3.67
CA ASN A 122 11.07 -8.09 -3.02
C ASN A 122 11.75 -6.80 -3.51
N CYS A 123 12.05 -6.67 -4.79
CA CYS A 123 12.41 -5.39 -5.39
C CYS A 123 11.29 -4.92 -6.33
N LEU A 124 11.18 -3.60 -6.49
CA LEU A 124 10.31 -2.98 -7.47
C LEU A 124 11.13 -2.09 -8.39
N ALA A 125 10.98 -2.24 -9.70
CA ALA A 125 11.57 -1.34 -10.67
C ALA A 125 10.52 -0.36 -11.18
N THR A 126 10.85 0.93 -11.14
CA THR A 126 10.05 1.99 -11.76
C THR A 126 10.72 2.39 -13.07
N THR A 127 9.99 2.29 -14.18
CA THR A 127 10.41 2.85 -15.46
C THR A 127 9.61 4.12 -15.75
N GLN A 128 10.33 5.20 -16.06
CA GLN A 128 9.74 6.52 -16.32
C GLN A 128 10.34 7.17 -17.56
N CYS A 129 9.57 8.02 -18.23
CA CYS A 129 10.08 8.80 -19.34
C CYS A 129 10.81 10.05 -18.82
N VAL A 130 12.10 10.16 -19.12
CA VAL A 130 12.94 11.30 -18.72
C VAL A 130 13.16 12.29 -19.86
N ARG A 131 12.83 11.90 -21.10
CA ARG A 131 12.90 12.78 -22.26
C ARG A 131 11.67 12.59 -23.14
N TRP A 132 10.81 13.60 -23.18
CA TRP A 132 9.56 13.60 -23.92
C TRP A 132 9.62 14.47 -25.18
N ASP A 133 9.09 13.95 -26.29
CA ASP A 133 8.82 14.73 -27.50
C ASP A 133 7.39 15.25 -27.46
N THR A 134 7.22 16.55 -27.26
CA THR A 134 5.91 17.20 -27.18
C THR A 134 5.19 17.26 -28.53
N PHE A 135 5.91 17.28 -29.65
CA PHE A 135 5.31 17.37 -30.98
C PHE A 135 4.79 16.00 -31.42
N ASN A 136 5.63 14.98 -31.32
CA ASN A 136 5.26 13.62 -31.72
C ASN A 136 4.49 12.86 -30.63
N LYS A 137 4.42 13.41 -29.40
CA LYS A 137 3.79 12.78 -28.23
C LYS A 137 4.36 11.39 -27.93
N VAL A 138 5.69 11.28 -27.93
CA VAL A 138 6.40 10.01 -27.67
C VAL A 138 7.51 10.19 -26.64
N CYS A 139 7.76 9.13 -25.88
CA CYS A 139 8.94 9.08 -25.02
C CYS A 139 10.18 8.77 -25.87
N LEU A 140 11.21 9.61 -25.75
CA LEU A 140 12.49 9.45 -26.45
C LEU A 140 13.52 8.72 -25.61
N SER A 141 13.41 8.78 -24.28
CA SER A 141 14.34 8.11 -23.36
C SER A 141 13.65 7.82 -22.04
N GLU A 142 13.91 6.62 -21.55
CA GLU A 142 13.41 6.14 -20.27
C GLU A 142 14.56 5.99 -19.28
N ASP A 143 14.22 6.12 -18.00
CA ASP A 143 15.08 5.75 -16.89
C ASP A 143 14.41 4.63 -16.09
N LYS A 144 15.21 3.71 -15.57
CA LYS A 144 14.75 2.55 -14.80
C LYS A 144 15.46 2.53 -13.45
N ILE A 145 14.68 2.79 -12.39
CA ILE A 145 15.16 2.85 -11.02
C ILE A 145 14.71 1.60 -10.29
N LEU A 146 15.63 0.89 -9.64
CA LEU A 146 15.36 -0.31 -8.87
C LEU A 146 15.34 0.02 -7.37
N PHE A 147 14.23 -0.28 -6.70
CA PHE A 147 14.05 -0.15 -5.26
C PHE A 147 14.09 -1.53 -4.63
N CYS A 148 15.05 -1.76 -3.75
CA CYS A 148 15.18 -2.98 -2.96
C CYS A 148 15.28 -2.61 -1.47
N PRO A 149 14.84 -3.50 -0.57
CA PRO A 149 15.15 -3.41 0.86
C PRO A 149 16.66 -3.46 1.14
#